data_AF-A0A929SPI4-F1
#
_entry.id   AF-A0A929SPI4-F1
#
_cell.length_a   1.000
_cell.length_b   1.000
_cell.length_c   1.000
_cell.angle_alpha   90.00
_cell.angle_beta   90.00
_cell.angle_gamma   90.00
#
_symmetry.space_group_name_H-M   'P 1'
#
loop_
_entity.id
_entity.type
_entity.pdbx_description
1 polymer ?
#
loop_
_entity_poly.entity_id
_entity_poly.type
_entity_poly.pdbx_seq_one_letter_code
_entity_poly.pdbx_strand_id
1 'polypeptide(L)'
;MKTIIKAGCIVVNKEQKEIALVIQNGEYSFPKGHLEENETIQECAIRETIEETGHDVKIIKKLKSIKYKSPEDIVYENHYFLGIDNGITNKKIDSKDREITEWYKIEEISKKLSYQYLKKYWQEIRNTVEELLIQN
;
A
#
# COMPACT_ATOMS: atom_id res chain seq x y z
N MET A 1 24.18 -6.34 8.35
CA MET A 1 23.03 -6.59 7.43
C MET A 1 22.22 -5.33 7.39
N LYS A 2 22.07 -4.70 6.21
CA LYS A 2 21.29 -3.47 6.06
C LYS A 2 19.80 -3.86 5.97
N THR A 3 18.98 -3.28 6.84
CA THR A 3 17.52 -3.42 6.77
C THR A 3 16.93 -2.10 6.28
N ILE A 4 16.05 -2.19 5.29
CA ILE A 4 15.26 -1.06 4.80
C ILE A 4 13.82 -1.32 5.19
N ILE A 5 13.25 -0.39 5.96
CA ILE A 5 11.85 -0.44 6.38
C ILE A 5 11.04 0.40 5.42
N LYS A 6 9.93 -0.16 4.95
CA LYS A 6 8.93 0.53 4.15
C LYS A 6 7.56 0.37 4.77
N ALA A 7 6.70 1.37 4.61
CA ALA A 7 5.33 1.29 5.07
C ALA A 7 4.35 1.91 4.08
N GLY A 8 3.12 1.41 4.08
CA GLY A 8 2.05 1.90 3.21
C GLY A 8 0.71 1.26 3.52
N CYS A 9 -0.30 1.55 2.69
CA CYS A 9 -1.66 1.08 2.92
C CYS A 9 -2.15 0.17 1.78
N ILE A 10 -2.97 -0.81 2.15
CA ILE A 10 -3.93 -1.42 1.24
C ILE A 10 -5.17 -0.53 1.32
N VAL A 11 -5.30 0.40 0.37
CA VAL A 11 -6.36 1.41 0.37
C VAL A 11 -7.62 0.83 -0.26
N VAL A 12 -8.73 0.89 0.45
CA VAL A 12 -10.02 0.34 0.05
C VAL A 12 -11.02 1.47 -0.16
N ASN A 13 -11.54 1.58 -1.38
CA ASN A 13 -12.74 2.35 -1.66
C ASN A 13 -13.96 1.46 -1.42
N LYS A 14 -14.67 1.68 -0.31
CA LYS A 14 -15.85 0.87 0.06
C LYS A 14 -17.04 1.06 -0.88
N GLU A 15 -17.22 2.27 -1.42
CA GLU A 15 -18.36 2.59 -2.29
C GLU A 15 -18.25 1.84 -3.62
N GLN A 16 -17.08 1.91 -4.24
CA GLN A 16 -16.83 1.25 -5.52
C GLN A 16 -16.36 -0.20 -5.36
N LYS A 17 -16.04 -0.64 -4.15
CA LYS A 17 -15.45 -1.96 -3.85
C LYS A 17 -14.15 -2.19 -4.62
N GLU A 18 -13.29 -1.18 -4.57
CA GLU A 18 -12.03 -1.14 -5.29
C GLU A 18 -10.86 -0.96 -4.35
N ILE A 19 -9.69 -1.37 -4.81
CA ILE A 19 -8.43 -1.22 -4.10
C ILE A 19 -7.46 -0.45 -4.99
N ALA A 20 -6.76 0.52 -4.41
CA ALA A 20 -5.77 1.32 -5.12
C ALA A 20 -4.47 0.53 -5.31
N LEU A 21 -3.93 0.58 -6.53
CA LEU A 21 -2.56 0.21 -6.86
C LEU A 21 -1.84 1.43 -7.43
N VAL A 22 -0.54 1.51 -7.19
CA VAL A 22 0.36 2.50 -7.79
C VAL A 22 1.23 1.84 -8.84
N ILE A 23 1.58 2.61 -9.88
CA ILE A 23 2.35 2.16 -11.04
C ILE A 23 3.65 2.94 -11.11
N GLN A 24 4.76 2.26 -10.86
CA GLN A 24 6.11 2.82 -10.96
C GLN A 24 6.88 2.06 -12.04
N ASN A 25 7.37 2.76 -13.07
CA ASN A 25 8.10 2.16 -14.20
C ASN A 25 7.35 0.99 -14.89
N GLY A 26 6.02 1.08 -14.96
CA GLY A 26 5.15 0.04 -15.53
C GLY A 26 4.85 -1.14 -14.58
N GLU A 27 5.40 -1.12 -13.36
CA GLU A 27 5.19 -2.16 -12.37
C GLU A 27 4.14 -1.76 -11.34
N TYR A 28 3.19 -2.67 -11.08
CA TYR A 28 2.05 -2.45 -10.19
C TYR A 28 2.35 -2.97 -8.79
N SER A 29 2.10 -2.13 -7.79
CA SER A 29 2.21 -2.51 -6.37
C SER A 29 1.22 -1.74 -5.49
N PHE A 30 1.12 -2.13 -4.23
CA PHE A 30 0.42 -1.31 -3.24
C PHE A 30 1.27 -0.09 -2.86
N PRO A 31 0.66 1.07 -2.55
CA PRO A 31 1.40 2.26 -2.19
C PRO A 31 2.24 2.02 -0.94
N LYS A 32 3.50 2.45 -0.96
CA LYS A 32 4.49 2.33 0.13
C LYS A 32 5.86 2.90 -0.24
N GLY A 33 6.41 3.73 0.63
CA GLY A 33 7.80 4.19 0.57
C GLY A 33 8.57 3.99 1.86
N HIS A 34 9.60 4.81 2.08
CA HIS A 34 10.63 4.55 3.10
C HIS A 34 10.24 5.14 4.44
N LEU A 35 10.58 4.44 5.52
CA LEU A 35 10.50 5.01 6.86
C LEU A 35 11.54 6.14 7.00
N GLU A 36 11.06 7.35 7.30
CA GLU A 36 11.89 8.52 7.59
C GLU A 36 12.26 8.62 9.08
N GLU A 37 13.21 9.51 9.38
CA GLU A 37 13.57 9.79 10.77
C GLU A 37 12.42 10.51 11.49
N ASN A 38 12.13 10.08 12.72
CA ASN A 38 11.12 10.66 13.61
C ASN A 38 9.65 10.43 13.23
N GLU A 39 9.35 9.46 12.36
CA GLU A 39 7.97 8.97 12.17
C GLU A 39 7.79 7.54 12.66
N THR A 40 6.59 7.21 13.12
CA THR A 40 6.17 5.83 13.36
C THR A 40 5.88 5.13 12.04
N ILE A 41 5.92 3.79 12.05
CA ILE A 41 5.55 2.97 10.88
C ILE A 41 4.14 3.28 10.36
N GLN A 42 3.20 3.67 11.25
CA GLN A 42 1.85 4.04 10.85
C GLN A 42 1.80 5.45 10.22
N GLU A 43 2.55 6.41 10.75
CA GLU A 43 2.66 7.75 10.16
C GLU A 43 3.30 7.68 8.77
N CYS A 44 4.38 6.90 8.63
CA CYS A 44 4.99 6.57 7.33
C CYS A 44 3.96 6.01 6.34
N ALA A 45 3.19 5.00 6.77
CA ALA A 45 2.19 4.38 5.90
C ALA A 45 1.13 5.38 5.42
N ILE A 46 0.70 6.31 6.28
CA ILE A 46 -0.27 7.35 5.93
C ILE A 46 0.37 8.36 4.97
N ARG A 47 1.56 8.88 5.30
CA ARG A 47 2.30 9.87 4.50
C ARG A 47 2.56 9.34 3.09
N GLU A 48 3.18 8.18 2.97
CA GLU A 48 3.53 7.55 1.68
C GLU A 48 2.28 7.25 0.83
N THR A 49 1.20 6.79 1.48
CA THR A 49 -0.06 6.58 0.75
C THR A 49 -0.60 7.88 0.17
N ILE A 50 -0.58 8.96 0.95
CA ILE A 50 -1.04 10.27 0.51
C ILE A 50 -0.14 10.81 -0.61
N GLU A 51 1.18 10.69 -0.46
CA GLU A 51 2.16 11.17 -1.44
C GLU A 51 2.01 10.45 -2.79
N GLU A 52 2.03 9.12 -2.77
CA GLU A 52 1.99 8.34 -4.01
C GLU A 52 0.61 8.39 -4.69
N THR A 53 -0.49 8.44 -3.92
CA THR A 53 -1.85 8.33 -4.49
C THR A 53 -2.61 9.64 -4.60
N GLY A 54 -2.30 10.63 -3.76
CA GLY A 54 -3.11 11.82 -3.60
C GLY A 54 -4.40 11.62 -2.80
N HIS A 55 -4.60 10.46 -2.17
CA HIS A 55 -5.79 10.17 -1.36
C HIS A 55 -5.48 10.15 0.14
N ASP A 56 -6.34 10.78 0.94
CA ASP A 56 -6.32 10.61 2.38
C ASP A 56 -6.83 9.22 2.76
N VAL A 57 -6.24 8.62 3.80
CA VAL A 57 -6.56 7.27 4.22
C VAL A 57 -6.85 7.20 5.72
N LYS A 58 -7.93 6.52 6.08
CA LYS A 58 -8.27 6.20 7.47
C LYS A 58 -7.79 4.79 7.80
N ILE A 59 -6.79 4.67 8.68
CA ILE A 59 -6.27 3.37 9.14
C ILE A 59 -7.34 2.61 9.93
N ILE A 60 -7.54 1.35 9.57
CA ILE A 60 -8.44 0.42 10.25
C ILE A 60 -7.66 -0.55 11.12
N LYS A 61 -6.62 -1.18 10.56
CA LYS A 61 -5.77 -2.12 11.30
C LYS A 61 -4.41 -2.31 10.65
N LYS A 62 -3.44 -2.72 11.44
CA LYS A 62 -2.15 -3.24 10.95
C LYS A 62 -2.35 -4.63 10.35
N LEU A 63 -1.73 -4.89 9.20
CA LEU A 63 -1.67 -6.19 8.55
C LEU A 63 -0.34 -6.89 8.86
N LYS A 64 -0.23 -8.16 8.47
CA LYS A 64 1.02 -8.92 8.60
C LYS A 64 2.10 -8.27 7.72
N SER A 65 3.29 -8.04 8.27
CA SER A 65 4.41 -7.54 7.48
C SER A 65 5.03 -8.62 6.61
N ILE A 66 5.69 -8.23 5.52
CA ILE A 66 6.45 -9.12 4.64
C ILE A 66 7.91 -8.72 4.60
N LYS A 67 8.79 -9.72 4.59
CA LYS A 67 10.23 -9.52 4.45
C LYS A 67 10.77 -10.28 3.25
N TYR A 68 11.67 -9.66 2.50
CA TYR A 68 12.44 -10.34 1.47
C TYR A 68 13.87 -9.81 1.44
N LYS A 69 14.79 -10.62 0.93
CA LYS A 69 16.19 -10.25 0.76
C LYS A 69 16.45 -9.95 -0.72
N SER A 70 17.12 -8.85 -1.02
CA SER A 70 17.57 -8.56 -2.38
C SER A 70 18.86 -9.33 -2.73
N PRO A 71 19.25 -9.38 -4.01
CA PRO A 71 20.52 -9.98 -4.43
C PRO A 71 21.76 -9.34 -3.77
N GLU A 72 21.66 -8.06 -3.37
CA GLU A 72 22.72 -7.29 -2.69
C GLU A 72 22.72 -7.46 -1.17
N ASP A 73 22.07 -8.52 -0.66
CA ASP A 73 21.98 -8.85 0.76
C ASP A 73 21.28 -7.79 1.66
N ILE A 74 20.46 -6.92 1.06
CA ILE A 74 19.61 -5.97 1.79
C ILE A 74 18.29 -6.66 2.16
N VAL A 75 17.88 -6.55 3.42
CA VAL A 75 16.57 -7.02 3.87
C VAL A 75 15.57 -5.88 3.76
N TYR A 76 14.51 -6.09 2.97
CA TYR A 76 13.37 -5.19 2.89
C TYR A 76 12.28 -5.70 3.81
N GLU A 77 11.82 -4.87 4.73
CA GLU A 77 10.69 -5.13 5.61
C GLU A 77 9.55 -4.17 5.26
N ASN A 78 8.47 -4.70 4.70
CA ASN A 78 7.32 -3.92 4.27
C ASN A 78 6.18 -4.11 5.28
N HIS A 79 5.72 -3.01 5.87
CA HIS A 79 4.57 -2.97 6.75
C HIS A 79 3.37 -2.39 6.01
N TYR A 80 2.27 -3.12 6.02
CA TYR A 80 1.02 -2.64 5.45
C TYR A 80 -0.03 -2.44 6.52
N PHE A 81 -0.87 -1.44 6.31
CA PHE A 81 -2.09 -1.21 7.05
C PHE A 81 -3.28 -1.34 6.11
N LEU A 82 -4.39 -1.83 6.62
CA LEU A 82 -5.66 -1.74 5.94
C LEU A 82 -6.23 -0.36 6.17
N GLY A 83 -6.53 0.37 5.10
CA GLY A 83 -7.04 1.73 5.16
C GLY A 83 -8.26 1.91 4.28
N ILE A 84 -9.19 2.76 4.72
CA ILE A 84 -10.34 3.19 3.91
C ILE A 84 -9.97 4.50 3.22
N ASP A 85 -10.23 4.58 1.92
CA ASP A 85 -10.15 5.82 1.14
C ASP A 85 -11.08 6.89 1.75
N ASN A 86 -10.53 8.08 1.99
CA ASN A 86 -11.27 9.23 2.50
C ASN A 86 -11.30 10.38 1.48
N GLY A 87 -11.03 10.06 0.20
CA GLY A 87 -11.08 10.99 -0.92
C GLY A 87 -9.76 11.73 -1.16
N ILE A 88 -9.79 12.61 -2.15
CA ILE A 88 -8.61 13.37 -2.59
C ILE A 88 -8.15 14.31 -1.47
N THR A 89 -6.88 14.21 -1.13
CA THR A 89 -6.24 15.04 -0.11
C THR A 89 -6.16 16.51 -0.55
N ASN A 90 -6.23 17.41 0.41
CA ASN A 90 -5.96 18.84 0.20
C ASN A 90 -4.49 19.21 0.45
N LYS A 91 -3.66 18.24 0.86
CA LYS A 91 -2.24 18.47 1.13
C LYS A 91 -1.48 18.75 -0.17
N LYS A 92 -0.50 19.63 -0.08
CA LYS A 92 0.43 19.87 -1.19
C LYS A 92 1.41 18.70 -1.27
N ILE A 93 1.41 18.02 -2.41
CA ILE A 93 2.31 16.90 -2.71
C ILE A 93 3.29 17.34 -3.78
N ASP A 94 4.57 17.01 -3.62
CA ASP A 94 5.58 17.23 -4.67
C ASP A 94 5.29 16.30 -5.85
N SER A 95 5.39 16.82 -7.07
CA SER A 95 5.19 16.05 -8.29
C SER A 95 6.08 14.81 -8.38
N LYS A 96 7.27 14.82 -7.75
CA LYS A 96 8.22 13.71 -7.78
C LYS A 96 7.80 12.54 -6.89
N ASP A 97 6.94 12.79 -5.90
CA ASP A 97 6.49 11.80 -4.91
C ASP A 97 5.15 11.16 -5.32
N ARG A 98 4.52 11.67 -6.40
CA ARG A 98 3.29 11.13 -6.96
C ARG A 98 3.57 9.99 -7.93
N GLU A 99 2.76 8.94 -7.82
CA GLU A 99 2.73 7.83 -8.76
C GLU A 99 1.40 7.82 -9.52
N ILE A 100 1.36 7.08 -10.63
CA ILE A 100 0.08 6.82 -11.31
C ILE A 100 -0.72 5.86 -10.42
N THR A 101 -1.92 6.26 -10.04
CA THR A 101 -2.82 5.44 -9.21
C THR A 101 -4.00 4.94 -10.04
N GLU A 102 -4.26 3.64 -9.94
CA GLU A 102 -5.40 2.98 -10.58
C GLU A 102 -6.15 2.11 -9.57
N TRP A 103 -7.47 2.03 -9.75
CA TRP A 103 -8.38 1.35 -8.85
C TRP A 103 -8.91 0.07 -9.51
N TYR A 104 -8.95 -1.01 -8.74
CA TYR A 104 -9.26 -2.34 -9.26
C TYR A 104 -10.19 -3.10 -8.34
N LYS A 105 -11.08 -3.93 -8.91
CA LYS A 105 -11.89 -4.85 -8.11
C LYS A 105 -11.00 -5.87 -7.42
N ILE A 106 -11.48 -6.38 -6.28
CA ILE A 106 -10.73 -7.33 -5.44
C ILE A 106 -10.28 -8.59 -6.21
N GLU A 107 -11.06 -9.03 -7.20
CA GLU A 107 -10.77 -10.20 -8.04
C GLU A 107 -9.63 -9.95 -9.05
N GLU A 108 -9.35 -8.69 -9.37
CA GLU A 108 -8.35 -8.29 -10.37
C GLU A 108 -6.96 -8.09 -9.76
N ILE A 109 -6.89 -7.79 -8.45
CA ILE A 109 -5.64 -7.42 -7.76
C ILE A 109 -4.54 -8.46 -7.96
N SER A 110 -4.85 -9.74 -7.81
CA SER A 110 -3.84 -10.79 -7.97
C SER A 110 -3.26 -10.86 -9.39
N LYS A 111 -4.03 -10.46 -10.42
CA LYS A 111 -3.60 -10.44 -11.82
C LYS A 111 -2.78 -9.18 -12.13
N LYS A 112 -3.14 -8.05 -11.51
CA LYS A 112 -2.53 -6.74 -11.73
C LYS A 112 -1.18 -6.58 -11.05
N LEU A 113 -1.03 -7.05 -9.81
CA LEU A 113 0.23 -6.97 -9.08
C LEU A 113 1.39 -7.53 -9.92
N SER A 114 2.49 -6.81 -10.04
CA SER A 114 3.64 -7.25 -10.83
C SER A 114 4.47 -8.30 -10.10
N TYR A 115 4.69 -8.09 -8.81
CA TYR A 115 5.66 -8.88 -8.05
C TYR A 115 5.06 -10.15 -7.45
N GLN A 116 5.72 -11.29 -7.67
CA GLN A 116 5.27 -12.59 -7.15
C GLN A 116 5.14 -12.62 -5.63
N TYR A 117 6.01 -11.92 -4.89
CA TYR A 117 5.91 -11.84 -3.44
C TYR A 117 4.67 -11.06 -2.98
N LEU A 118 4.27 -10.02 -3.73
CA LEU A 118 3.02 -9.29 -3.45
C LEU A 118 1.79 -10.13 -3.80
N LYS A 119 1.83 -10.94 -4.85
CA LYS A 119 0.73 -11.88 -5.16
C LYS A 119 0.51 -12.89 -4.04
N LYS A 120 1.60 -13.47 -3.51
CA LYS A 120 1.54 -14.38 -2.35
C LYS A 120 1.02 -13.66 -1.11
N TYR A 121 1.55 -12.47 -0.83
CA TYR A 121 1.09 -11.66 0.29
C TYR A 121 -0.40 -11.33 0.18
N TRP A 122 -0.87 -10.93 -1.01
CA TRP A 122 -2.27 -10.66 -1.28
C TRP A 122 -3.16 -11.87 -0.97
N GLN A 123 -2.76 -13.08 -1.36
CA GLN A 123 -3.49 -14.31 -1.03
C GLN A 123 -3.65 -14.52 0.47
N GLU A 124 -2.66 -14.11 1.28
CA GLU A 124 -2.74 -14.21 2.75
C GLU A 124 -3.69 -13.19 3.37
N ILE A 125 -3.77 -11.97 2.81
CA ILE A 125 -4.56 -10.87 3.41
C ILE A 125 -5.93 -10.66 2.77
N ARG A 126 -6.19 -11.21 1.58
CA ARG A 126 -7.39 -10.94 0.77
C ARG A 126 -8.67 -11.06 1.57
N ASN A 127 -8.83 -12.15 2.33
CA ASN A 127 -10.07 -12.38 3.09
C ASN A 127 -10.32 -11.28 4.14
N THR A 128 -9.26 -10.78 4.80
CA THR A 128 -9.38 -9.65 5.74
C THR A 128 -9.81 -8.36 5.03
N VAL A 129 -9.36 -8.14 3.79
CA VAL A 129 -9.76 -6.98 2.99
C VAL A 129 -11.21 -7.14 2.51
N GLU A 130 -11.60 -8.34 2.09
CA GLU A 130 -12.94 -8.67 1.64
C GLU A 130 -13.99 -8.52 2.76
N GLU A 131 -13.66 -8.96 3.98
CA GLU A 131 -14.49 -8.74 5.16
C GLU A 131 -14.80 -7.26 5.38
N LEU A 132 -13.82 -6.37 5.20
CA LEU A 132 -14.02 -4.92 5.34
C LEU A 132 -14.94 -4.35 4.24
N LEU A 133 -14.88 -4.91 3.02
CA LEU A 133 -15.72 -4.50 1.90
C LEU A 133 -17.19 -4.89 2.05
N ILE A 134 -17.48 -5.93 2.84
CA ILE A 134 -18.84 -6.46 3.04
C ILE A 134 -19.49 -5.87 4.32
N GLN A 135 -18.69 -5.36 5.26
CA GLN A 135 -19.20 -4.68 6.45
C GLN A 135 -19.83 -3.34 6.07
N ASN A 136 -21.08 -3.11 6.50
CA ASN A 136 -21.79 -1.83 6.32
C ASN A 136 -21.14 -0.74 7.18
#